data_AF-A0A930F2W6-F1
#
_entry.id   AF-A0A930F2W6-F1
#
_cell.length_a   1.000
_cell.length_b   1.000
_cell.length_c   1.000
_cell.angle_alpha   90.00
_cell.angle_beta   90.00
_cell.angle_gamma   90.00
#
_symmetry.space_group_name_H-M   'P 1'
#
loop_
_entity.id
_entity.type
_entity.pdbx_description
1 polymer ?
#
loop_
_entity_poly.entity_id
_entity_poly.type
_entity_poly.pdbx_seq_one_letter_code
_entity_poly.pdbx_strand_id
1 'polypeptide(L)' 'MTNYSGYVEHSDFYIAPQSYQDAFDFLCQLAVESEEDVFYIGKVRETIDDFELYDVAKFKWSENIGKWMCKW' A
#
# COMPACT_ATOMS: atom_id res chain seq x y z
N MET A 1 -10.56 -3.19 -15.24
CA MET A 1 -10.63 -3.17 -13.76
C MET A 1 -9.46 -2.35 -13.28
N THR A 2 -9.66 -1.45 -12.33
CA THR A 2 -8.54 -0.69 -11.74
C THR A 2 -7.89 -1.57 -10.69
N ASN A 3 -6.63 -1.96 -10.93
CA ASN A 3 -5.84 -2.71 -9.95
C ASN A 3 -5.10 -1.73 -9.03
N TYR A 4 -4.76 -2.22 -7.85
CA TYR A 4 -4.01 -1.50 -6.83
C TYR A 4 -2.78 -2.29 -6.42
N SER A 5 -1.73 -1.57 -6.09
CA SER A 5 -0.50 -2.11 -5.54
C SER A 5 0.07 -1.07 -4.56
N GLY A 6 1.16 -1.38 -3.89
CA GLY A 6 1.69 -0.60 -2.79
C GLY A 6 2.95 -1.19 -2.20
N TYR A 7 3.46 -0.52 -1.18
CA TYR A 7 4.70 -0.85 -0.49
C TYR A 7 4.69 -0.29 0.94
N VAL A 8 5.51 -0.85 1.82
CA VAL A 8 5.80 -0.28 3.17
C VAL A 8 7.00 0.66 3.08
N GLU A 9 7.15 1.64 3.99
CA GLU A 9 8.11 2.75 3.89
C GLU A 9 9.57 2.32 3.63
N HIS A 10 9.97 1.11 4.05
CA HIS A 10 11.32 0.56 3.81
C HIS A 10 11.35 -0.66 2.86
N SER A 11 10.32 -0.86 2.04
CA SER A 11 10.31 -1.93 1.04
C SER A 11 10.86 -1.46 -0.31
N ASP A 12 11.77 -2.25 -0.88
CA ASP A 12 12.31 -2.05 -2.23
C ASP A 12 11.36 -2.54 -3.35
N PHE A 13 10.24 -3.19 -3.01
CA PHE A 13 9.35 -3.82 -3.98
C PHE A 13 7.89 -3.46 -3.79
N TYR A 14 7.17 -3.39 -4.91
CA TYR A 14 5.72 -3.32 -4.92
C TYR A 14 5.11 -4.71 -4.74
N ILE A 15 3.99 -4.79 -4.02
CA ILE A 15 3.18 -6.00 -3.99
C ILE A 15 2.55 -6.25 -5.37
N ALA A 16 2.17 -7.49 -5.65
CA ALA A 16 1.48 -7.80 -6.90
C ALA A 16 0.17 -6.99 -7.05
N PRO A 17 -0.15 -6.47 -8.25
CA PRO A 17 -1.42 -5.81 -8.51
C PRO A 17 -2.63 -6.67 -8.16
N GLN A 18 -3.54 -6.14 -7.35
CA GLN A 18 -4.75 -6.82 -6.89
C GLN A 18 -5.89 -5.83 -6.61
N SER A 19 -7.01 -6.29 -6.04
CA SER A 19 -8.10 -5.37 -5.69
C SER A 19 -7.67 -4.39 -4.59
N TYR A 20 -8.35 -3.25 -4.47
CA TYR A 20 -8.05 -2.28 -3.41
C TYR A 20 -8.10 -2.91 -2.02
N GLN A 21 -9.14 -3.71 -1.74
CA GLN A 21 -9.34 -4.31 -0.42
C GLN A 21 -8.25 -5.34 -0.12
N ASP A 22 -7.91 -6.20 -1.08
CA ASP A 22 -6.85 -7.20 -0.91
C ASP A 22 -5.48 -6.52 -0.74
N ALA A 23 -5.20 -5.47 -1.52
CA ALA A 23 -3.97 -4.68 -1.38
C ALA A 23 -3.90 -4.00 -0.01
N PHE A 24 -4.99 -3.41 0.46
CA PHE A 24 -5.05 -2.75 1.76
C PHE A 24 -4.82 -3.75 2.91
N ASP A 25 -5.53 -4.87 2.90
CA ASP A 25 -5.42 -5.88 3.96
C ASP A 25 -4.03 -6.51 3.98
N PHE A 26 -3.46 -6.80 2.81
CA PHE A 26 -2.10 -7.31 2.68
C PHE A 26 -1.06 -6.31 3.19
N LEU A 27 -1.17 -5.02 2.83
CA LEU A 27 -0.24 -3.99 3.30
C LEU A 27 -0.35 -3.74 4.80
N CYS A 28 -1.55 -3.82 5.37
CA CYS A 28 -1.74 -3.77 6.82
C CYS A 28 -1.00 -4.92 7.52
N GLN A 29 -1.13 -6.14 7.01
CA GLN A 29 -0.43 -7.30 7.55
C GLN A 29 1.09 -7.15 7.39
N LEU A 30 1.55 -6.80 6.18
CA LEU A 30 2.97 -6.64 5.87
C LEU A 30 3.63 -5.57 6.74
N ALA A 31 2.95 -4.45 6.98
CA ALA A 31 3.46 -3.39 7.85
C ALA A 31 3.62 -3.88 9.29
N VAL A 32 2.63 -4.59 9.83
CA VAL A 32 2.71 -5.17 11.19
C VAL A 32 3.84 -6.20 11.29
N GLU A 33 3.97 -7.10 10.32
CA GLU A 33 5.01 -8.13 10.30
C GLU A 33 6.42 -7.55 10.11
N SER A 34 6.53 -6.37 9.48
CA SER A 34 7.79 -5.66 9.25
C SER A 34 8.10 -4.61 10.32
N GLU A 35 7.29 -4.52 11.39
CA GLU A 35 7.40 -3.48 12.43
C GLU A 35 7.32 -2.03 11.89
N GLU A 36 6.65 -1.84 10.76
CA GLU A 36 6.45 -0.56 10.09
C GLU A 36 5.16 0.11 10.54
N ASP A 37 5.18 1.44 10.70
CA ASP A 37 4.01 2.24 11.05
C ASP A 37 3.41 2.99 9.85
N VAL A 38 3.95 2.77 8.65
CA VAL A 38 3.51 3.42 7.40
C VAL A 38 3.55 2.47 6.21
N PHE A 39 2.49 2.55 5.39
CA PHE A 39 2.48 1.97 4.04
C PHE A 39 1.83 2.91 3.02
N TYR A 40 1.99 2.57 1.75
CA TYR A 40 1.49 3.30 0.61
C TYR A 40 0.68 2.38 -0.29
N ILE A 41 -0.44 2.85 -0.80
CA ILE A 41 -1.27 2.14 -1.78
C ILE A 41 -1.62 3.09 -2.92
N GLY A 42 -1.48 2.64 -4.16
CA GLY A 42 -1.76 3.42 -5.36
C GLY A 42 -2.47 2.61 -6.41
N LYS A 43 -3.07 3.32 -7.38
CA LYS A 43 -3.61 2.70 -8.58
C LYS A 43 -2.47 2.26 -9.48
N VAL A 44 -2.68 1.14 -10.16
CA VAL A 44 -1.71 0.54 -11.08
C VAL A 44 -1.96 1.04 -12.49
N ARG A 45 -0.90 1.53 -13.13
CA ARG A 45 -0.84 1.81 -14.56
C ARG A 45 0.16 0.85 -15.19
N GLU A 46 -0.32 -0.03 -16.06
CA GLU A 46 0.55 -0.96 -16.80
C GLU A 46 1.50 -0.18 -17.72
N THR A 47 2.74 -0.63 -17.78
CA THR A 47 3.76 -0.16 -18.71
C THR A 47 4.19 -1.32 -19.62
N ILE A 48 5.12 -1.09 -20.55
CA ILE A 48 5.56 -2.14 -21.48
C ILE A 48 6.28 -3.28 -20.74
N ASP A 49 6.98 -2.96 -19.66
CA ASP A 49 7.86 -3.91 -18.96
C ASP A 49 7.36 -4.31 -17.56
N ASP A 50 6.53 -3.47 -16.91
CA ASP A 50 6.00 -3.71 -15.56
C ASP A 50 4.77 -2.81 -15.29
N PHE A 51 4.73 -2.08 -14.17
CA PHE A 51 3.71 -1.09 -13.86
C PHE A 51 4.24 0.06 -13.01
N GLU A 52 3.49 1.16 -13.01
CA GLU A 52 3.73 2.32 -12.16
C GLU A 52 2.55 2.54 -11.21
N LEU A 53 2.83 3.11 -10.04
CA LEU A 53 1.81 3.58 -9.10
C LEU A 53 1.47 5.04 -9.38
N TYR A 54 0.17 5.35 -9.43
CA TYR A 54 -0.35 6.72 -9.46
C TYR A 54 -1.48 6.86 -8.44
N ASP A 55 -1.86 8.10 -8.11
CA ASP A 55 -2.90 8.37 -7.10
C ASP A 55 -2.59 7.65 -5.77
N VAL A 56 -1.35 7.81 -5.30
CA VAL A 56 -0.81 7.10 -4.15
C VAL A 56 -1.30 7.73 -2.86
N ALA A 57 -1.93 6.94 -2.00
CA ALA A 57 -2.34 7.31 -0.66
C ALA A 57 -1.36 6.75 0.37
N LYS A 58 -1.01 7.58 1.37
CA LYS A 58 -0.17 7.18 2.50
C LYS A 58 -1.06 6.79 3.67
N PHE A 59 -0.81 5.64 4.29
CA PHE A 59 -1.47 5.21 5.51
C PHE A 59 -0.46 5.17 6.65
N LYS A 60 -0.81 5.78 7.78
CA LYS A 60 0.00 5.75 9.01
C LYS A 60 -0.79 5.15 10.15
N TRP A 61 -0.18 4.24 10.91
CA TRP A 61 -0.77 3.70 12.12
C TRP A 61 -0.92 4.79 13.17
N SER A 62 -2.09 4.87 13.79
CA SER A 62 -2.34 5.77 14.90
C SER A 62 -2.58 4.97 16.18
N GLU A 63 -1.59 4.98 17.07
CA GLU A 63 -1.67 4.34 18.38
C GLU A 63 -2.81 4.90 19.23
N ASN A 64 -3.11 6.20 19.09
CA ASN A 64 -4.16 6.88 19.85
C ASN A 64 -5.57 6.33 19.60
N ILE A 65 -5.82 5.78 18.40
CA ILE A 65 -7.15 5.26 18.00
C ILE A 65 -7.11 3.77 17.64
N GLY A 66 -5.92 3.16 17.58
CA GLY A 66 -5.71 1.76 17.18
C GLY A 66 -6.16 1.46 15.75
N LYS A 67 -5.92 2.39 14.80
CA LYS A 67 -6.33 2.25 13.39
C LYS A 67 -5.33 2.88 12.42
N TRP A 68 -5.32 2.36 11.19
CA TRP A 68 -4.65 2.97 10.03
C TRP A 68 -5.40 4.21 9.57
N MET A 69 -4.68 5.34 9.49
CA MET A 69 -5.22 6.62 9.05
C MET A 69 -4.66 6.98 7.67
N CYS A 70 -5.55 7.19 6.71
CA CYS A 70 -5.18 7.73 5.41
C CYS A 70 -4.77 9.20 5.54
N LYS A 71 -3.59 9.54 5.04
CA LYS A 71 -3.13 10.91 4.80
C LYS A 71 -3.06 11.14 3.29
N TRP A 72 -3.71 12.22 2.86
CA TRP A 72 -3.74 12.73 1.50
C TRP A 72 -2.53 13.64 1.24
#